data_AF-A0A663ME14-F1
#
_entry.id   AF-A0A663ME14-F1
#
_cell.length_a   1.000
_cell.length_b   1.000
_cell.length_c   1.000
_cell.angle_alpha   90.00
_cell.angle_beta   90.00
_cell.angle_gamma   90.00
#
_symmetry.space_group_name_H-M   'P 1'
#
loop_
_entity.id
_entity.type
_entity.pdbx_description
1 polymer ?
#
loop_
_entity_poly.entity_id
_entity_poly.type
_entity_poly.pdbx_seq_one_letter_code
_entity_poly.pdbx_strand_id
1 'polypeptide(L)'
;MWMRHRYNDCVRGLAGLMGHGAFQVKELSLCTLMKFVELEARYPLIKVEWKGSLTFPRELLKVVVDGLLPLNEDASLLISRFQEYMEYDDIRYFVIKAVTESIGQVMQKTKERPLPFYQQNVFSLISPINMPNKESDMVKFMVKQDNWEELKVSKLQAHKQAFEKMWLSFLKHKLPTGLYKKVLVILHDCILPYMNEPTLMIDFLTVAYGIGGAISLLALNGLFILIHQHNLEYPDFYKKLYSLLDPSIYHVKYRARFFHLVDLFLSSSHLPAYLVAAFIKRLSRLALTAPPEALLMVLPFICNLFRRHPACNVLVHRPNGPEGMSEDPYIMEEEDPSKSRALESCLWEIRSLQNHYHPDVAKAAAVLNQSLSEIEDDISGLLELSAYELFDKEVKKKAIDVPLEFEQVRGLFGKKNDIFAEHFTLD
;
A
#
# COMPACT_ATOMS: atom_id res chain seq x y z
N MET A 1 -9.10 46.67 24.56
CA MET A 1 -7.68 46.54 24.14
C MET A 1 -6.86 45.73 25.15
N TRP A 2 -6.75 46.16 26.42
CA TRP A 2 -5.95 45.44 27.44
C TRP A 2 -6.35 43.97 27.67
N MET A 3 -7.64 43.67 27.84
CA MET A 3 -8.12 42.27 28.01
C MET A 3 -7.76 41.35 26.83
N ARG A 4 -7.79 41.87 25.59
CA ARG A 4 -7.38 41.11 24.40
C ARG A 4 -5.88 40.84 24.39
N HIS A 5 -5.07 41.80 24.85
CA HIS A 5 -3.63 41.59 24.98
C HIS A 5 -3.32 40.50 26.01
N ARG A 6 -3.97 40.53 27.18
CA ARG A 6 -3.82 39.49 28.22
C ARG A 6 -4.29 38.12 27.74
N TYR A 7 -5.38 38.06 26.97
CA TYR A 7 -5.82 36.82 26.32
C TYR A 7 -4.76 36.28 25.37
N ASN A 8 -4.23 37.12 24.47
CA ASN A 8 -3.18 36.71 23.52
C ASN A 8 -1.87 36.32 24.22
N ASP A 9 -1.53 36.96 25.34
CA ASP A 9 -0.40 36.56 26.18
C ASP A 9 -0.61 35.18 26.80
N CYS A 10 -1.82 34.90 27.28
CA CYS A 10 -2.19 33.59 27.83
C CYS A 10 -2.10 32.50 26.75
N VAL A 11 -2.63 32.75 25.55
CA VAL A 11 -2.53 31.85 24.40
C VAL A 11 -1.07 31.58 24.04
N ARG A 12 -0.21 32.60 24.00
CA ARG A 12 1.23 32.43 23.77
C ARG A 12 1.91 31.61 24.86
N GLY A 13 1.53 31.80 26.12
CA GLY A 13 2.02 31.01 27.25
C GLY A 13 1.63 29.52 27.13
N LEU A 14 0.36 29.24 26.84
CA LEU A 14 -0.14 27.88 26.61
C LEU A 14 0.53 27.22 25.40
N ALA A 15 0.68 27.95 24.29
CA ALA A 15 1.41 27.46 23.12
C ALA A 15 2.85 27.05 23.47
N GLY A 16 3.55 27.83 24.29
CA GLY A 16 4.88 27.47 24.80
C GLY A 16 4.87 26.17 25.63
N LEU A 17 3.82 25.92 26.41
CA LEU A 17 3.67 24.70 27.20
C LEU A 17 3.43 23.44 26.36
N MET A 18 3.01 23.58 25.09
CA MET A 18 2.95 22.43 24.17
C MET A 18 4.34 21.88 23.84
N GLY A 19 5.41 22.65 24.07
CA GLY A 19 6.80 22.20 23.95
C GLY A 19 7.41 21.71 25.28
N HIS A 20 6.63 21.54 26.34
CA HIS A 20 7.15 21.18 27.66
C HIS A 20 7.66 19.72 27.72
N GLY A 21 8.70 19.44 28.52
CA GLY A 21 9.27 18.08 28.61
C GLY A 21 8.30 17.01 29.15
N ALA A 22 7.37 17.40 30.03
CA ALA A 22 6.37 16.50 30.59
C ALA A 22 5.10 16.40 29.72
N PHE A 23 4.72 15.19 29.32
CA PHE A 23 3.56 14.93 28.47
C PHE A 23 2.24 15.43 29.08
N GLN A 24 2.03 15.24 30.39
CA GLN A 24 0.80 15.71 31.07
C GLN A 24 0.59 17.22 30.91
N VAL A 25 1.67 18.01 30.89
CA VAL A 25 1.61 19.47 30.68
C VAL A 25 1.26 19.79 29.23
N LYS A 26 1.86 19.06 28.27
CA LYS A 26 1.55 19.19 26.84
C LYS A 26 0.07 18.90 26.56
N GLU A 27 -0.45 17.81 27.12
CA GLU A 27 -1.85 17.39 26.98
C GLU A 27 -2.82 18.40 27.58
N LEU A 28 -2.59 18.83 28.84
CA LEU A 28 -3.45 19.83 29.49
C LEU A 28 -3.44 21.16 28.73
N SER A 29 -2.28 21.56 28.20
CA SER A 29 -2.18 22.77 27.39
C SER A 29 -3.01 22.66 26.10
N LEU A 30 -2.89 21.53 25.39
CA LEU A 30 -3.68 21.25 24.18
C LEU A 30 -5.18 21.29 24.48
N CYS A 31 -5.65 20.58 25.49
CA CYS A 31 -7.07 20.55 25.85
C CYS A 31 -7.59 21.95 26.24
N THR A 32 -6.77 22.74 26.93
CA THR A 32 -7.12 24.12 27.31
C THR A 32 -7.20 25.04 26.10
N LEU A 33 -6.22 24.95 25.18
CA LEU A 33 -6.25 25.70 23.92
C LEU A 33 -7.47 25.34 23.07
N MET A 34 -7.82 24.05 22.98
CA MET A 34 -9.04 23.63 22.27
C MET A 34 -10.31 24.10 22.95
N LYS A 35 -10.33 24.19 24.29
CA LYS A 35 -11.42 24.84 25.03
C LYS A 35 -11.53 26.33 24.67
N PHE A 36 -10.40 27.01 24.47
CA PHE A 36 -10.41 28.41 24.03
C PHE A 36 -10.91 28.54 22.59
N VAL A 37 -10.53 27.62 21.69
CA VAL A 37 -11.08 27.54 20.33
C VAL A 37 -12.59 27.38 20.37
N GLU A 38 -13.11 26.46 21.17
CA GLU A 38 -14.56 26.23 21.36
C GLU A 38 -15.28 27.49 21.89
N LEU A 39 -14.70 28.14 22.91
CA LEU A 39 -15.27 29.35 23.51
C LEU A 39 -15.22 30.56 22.59
N GLU A 40 -14.13 30.74 21.85
CA GLU A 40 -13.98 31.85 20.89
C GLU A 40 -14.88 31.66 19.66
N ALA A 41 -15.08 30.41 19.24
CA ALA A 41 -16.09 30.04 18.23
C ALA A 41 -17.51 30.40 18.69
N ARG A 42 -17.84 30.19 19.97
CA ARG A 42 -19.16 30.50 20.54
C ARG A 42 -19.34 31.99 20.88
N TYR A 43 -18.26 32.65 21.30
CA TYR A 43 -18.24 34.05 21.73
C TYR A 43 -17.11 34.81 21.02
N PRO A 44 -17.34 35.25 19.77
CA PRO A 44 -16.30 35.92 19.00
C PRO A 44 -15.74 37.17 19.68
N LEU A 45 -14.41 37.33 19.62
CA LEU A 45 -13.72 38.50 20.16
C LEU A 45 -14.08 39.81 19.43
N ILE A 46 -14.47 39.70 18.15
CA ILE A 46 -14.94 40.79 17.32
C ILE A 46 -16.34 40.43 16.85
N LYS A 47 -17.33 41.26 17.19
CA LYS A 47 -18.67 41.13 16.61
C LYS A 47 -18.57 41.47 15.13
N VAL A 48 -18.87 40.52 14.26
CA VAL A 48 -18.83 40.78 12.82
C VAL A 48 -20.09 41.54 12.41
N GLU A 49 -19.92 42.65 11.71
CA GLU A 49 -21.02 43.51 11.23
C GLU A 49 -21.74 42.93 9.99
N TRP A 50 -21.16 41.91 9.34
CA TRP A 50 -21.63 41.38 8.06
C TRP A 50 -22.31 40.02 8.24
N LYS A 51 -23.61 39.95 7.90
CA LYS A 51 -24.35 38.68 7.82
C LYS A 51 -23.73 37.82 6.72
N GLY A 52 -23.15 36.66 7.09
CA GLY A 52 -22.60 35.67 6.14
C GLY A 52 -21.12 35.30 6.32
N SER A 53 -20.37 35.95 7.21
CA SER A 53 -18.98 35.56 7.48
C SER A 53 -18.88 34.60 8.69
N LEU A 54 -18.37 33.38 8.46
CA LEU A 54 -18.06 32.46 9.54
C LEU A 54 -16.98 33.05 10.45
N THR A 55 -17.33 33.25 11.72
CA THR A 55 -16.43 33.75 12.74
C THR A 55 -15.74 32.58 13.44
N PHE A 56 -14.82 31.92 12.72
CA PHE A 56 -14.02 30.82 13.27
C PHE A 56 -12.66 31.34 13.75
N PRO A 57 -12.16 30.92 14.93
CA PRO A 57 -10.89 31.38 15.51
C PRO A 57 -9.68 30.72 14.80
N ARG A 58 -9.45 31.11 13.54
CA ARG A 58 -8.42 30.53 12.67
C ARG A 58 -7.01 30.72 13.22
N GLU A 59 -6.71 31.91 13.73
CA GLU A 59 -5.38 32.23 14.26
C GLU A 59 -5.07 31.41 15.52
N LEU A 60 -6.05 31.21 16.40
CA LEU A 60 -5.88 30.37 17.59
C LEU A 60 -5.70 28.89 17.21
N LEU A 61 -6.52 28.37 16.29
CA LEU A 61 -6.36 27.00 15.82
C LEU A 61 -5.00 26.81 15.13
N LYS A 62 -4.52 27.81 14.38
CA LYS A 62 -3.19 27.78 13.78
C LYS A 62 -2.09 27.66 14.83
N VAL A 63 -2.19 28.39 15.94
CA VAL A 63 -1.25 28.25 17.07
C VAL A 63 -1.25 26.82 17.62
N VAL A 64 -2.43 26.19 17.73
CA VAL A 64 -2.53 24.77 18.15
C VAL A 64 -1.85 23.86 17.14
N VAL A 65 -2.15 24.02 15.85
CA VAL A 65 -1.56 23.19 14.77
C VAL A 65 -0.04 23.34 14.71
N ASP A 66 0.50 24.55 14.83
CA ASP A 66 1.95 24.77 14.86
C ASP A 66 2.59 24.13 16.12
N GLY A 67 1.90 24.11 17.25
CA GLY A 67 2.32 23.40 18.46
C GLY A 67 2.30 21.88 18.33
N LEU A 68 1.43 21.32 17.47
CA LEU A 68 1.39 19.89 17.13
C LEU A 68 2.46 19.45 16.14
N LEU A 69 3.12 20.41 15.47
CA LEU A 69 4.12 20.15 14.43
C LEU A 69 5.52 20.67 14.81
N PRO A 70 6.09 20.25 15.95
CA PRO A 70 7.45 20.63 16.31
C PRO A 70 8.45 20.09 15.29
N LEU A 71 9.53 20.84 15.07
CA LEU A 71 10.52 20.53 14.03
C LEU A 71 11.45 19.36 14.40
N ASN A 72 11.73 19.20 15.70
CA ASN A 72 12.80 18.33 16.21
C ASN A 72 12.31 17.28 17.23
N GLU A 73 11.02 17.24 17.54
CA GLU A 73 10.43 16.31 18.52
C GLU A 73 9.35 15.46 17.86
N ASP A 74 9.16 14.23 18.33
CA ASP A 74 7.99 13.44 17.99
C ASP A 74 6.76 13.94 18.78
N ALA A 75 5.69 14.25 18.06
CA ALA A 75 4.43 14.71 18.62
C ALA A 75 3.30 13.68 18.44
N SER A 76 3.60 12.45 18.03
CA SER A 76 2.61 11.43 17.67
C SER A 76 1.56 11.19 18.76
N LEU A 77 1.93 11.18 20.05
CA LEU A 77 0.99 11.02 21.16
C LEU A 77 0.04 12.22 21.32
N LEU A 78 0.57 13.44 21.19
CA LEU A 78 -0.22 14.66 21.29
C LEU A 78 -1.17 14.81 20.10
N ILE A 79 -0.70 14.43 18.91
CA ILE A 79 -1.52 14.35 17.69
C ILE A 79 -2.64 13.33 17.86
N SER A 80 -2.35 12.14 18.42
CA SER A 80 -3.39 11.13 18.68
C SER A 80 -4.49 11.67 19.60
N ARG A 81 -4.12 12.43 20.65
CA ARG A 81 -5.11 13.10 21.50
C ARG A 81 -5.91 14.17 20.75
N PHE A 82 -5.25 14.92 19.87
CA PHE A 82 -5.92 15.95 19.05
C PHE A 82 -6.91 15.36 18.03
N GLN A 83 -6.70 14.14 17.56
CA GLN A 83 -7.59 13.49 16.57
C GLN A 83 -9.05 13.38 17.04
N GLU A 84 -9.31 13.37 18.35
CA GLU A 84 -10.68 13.41 18.89
C GLU A 84 -11.45 14.66 18.43
N TYR A 85 -10.76 15.80 18.29
CA TYR A 85 -11.36 17.05 17.80
C TYR A 85 -11.55 17.05 16.28
N MET A 86 -10.90 16.14 15.55
CA MET A 86 -11.09 15.99 14.10
C MET A 86 -12.41 15.29 13.76
N GLU A 87 -13.25 14.97 14.75
CA GLU A 87 -14.63 14.57 14.52
C GLU A 87 -15.48 15.72 13.93
N TYR A 88 -15.10 16.98 14.20
CA TYR A 88 -15.83 18.15 13.70
C TYR A 88 -15.38 18.57 12.29
N ASP A 89 -16.34 18.75 11.38
CA ASP A 89 -16.14 19.11 9.98
C ASP A 89 -15.41 20.45 9.78
N ASP A 90 -15.81 21.48 10.54
CA ASP A 90 -15.18 22.80 10.50
C ASP A 90 -13.75 22.76 11.02
N ILE A 91 -13.50 22.04 12.11
CA ILE A 91 -12.14 21.85 12.63
C ILE A 91 -11.27 21.15 11.58
N ARG A 92 -11.72 20.04 10.99
CA ARG A 92 -10.98 19.35 9.91
C ARG A 92 -10.60 20.31 8.79
N TYR A 93 -11.57 21.08 8.29
CA TYR A 93 -11.34 22.04 7.21
C TYR A 93 -10.24 23.06 7.55
N PHE A 94 -10.31 23.66 8.74
CA PHE A 94 -9.35 24.68 9.14
C PHE A 94 -8.00 24.10 9.53
N VAL A 95 -7.94 22.87 10.06
CA VAL A 95 -6.68 22.15 10.29
C VAL A 95 -5.99 21.88 8.96
N ILE A 96 -6.69 21.37 7.94
CA ILE A 96 -6.11 21.14 6.60
C ILE A 96 -5.46 22.43 6.05
N LYS A 97 -6.13 23.57 6.20
CA LYS A 97 -5.59 24.88 5.79
C LYS A 97 -4.38 25.30 6.62
N ALA A 98 -4.47 25.20 7.94
CA ALA A 98 -3.38 25.57 8.85
C ALA A 98 -2.13 24.71 8.59
N VAL A 99 -2.30 23.39 8.39
CA VAL A 99 -1.22 22.48 8.02
C VAL A 99 -0.61 22.88 6.69
N THR A 100 -1.42 23.19 5.67
CA THR A 100 -0.93 23.62 4.35
C THR A 100 -0.09 24.91 4.45
N GLU A 101 -0.53 25.88 5.26
CA GLU A 101 0.24 27.10 5.53
C GLU A 101 1.54 26.81 6.29
N SER A 102 1.48 25.96 7.31
CA SER A 102 2.65 25.55 8.10
C SER A 102 3.70 24.88 7.22
N ILE A 103 3.29 23.95 6.35
CA ILE A 103 4.15 23.29 5.35
C ILE A 103 4.83 24.35 4.48
N GLY A 104 4.07 25.27 3.88
CA GLY A 104 4.62 26.32 3.01
C GLY A 104 5.60 27.25 3.74
N GLN A 105 5.33 27.62 4.99
CA GLN A 105 6.23 28.45 5.79
C GLN A 105 7.52 27.73 6.17
N VAL A 106 7.43 26.45 6.57
CA VAL A 106 8.59 25.64 6.92
C VAL A 106 9.45 25.37 5.69
N MET A 107 8.84 25.13 4.52
CA MET A 107 9.56 25.00 3.24
C MET A 107 10.44 26.21 2.93
N GLN A 108 9.86 27.42 3.00
CA GLN A 108 10.58 28.65 2.71
C GLN A 108 11.73 28.89 3.69
N LYS A 109 11.51 28.65 4.99
CA LYS A 109 12.51 28.87 6.04
C LYS A 109 13.68 27.88 5.97
N THR A 110 13.41 26.63 5.59
CA THR A 110 14.39 25.53 5.70
C THR A 110 15.17 25.28 4.42
N LYS A 111 14.89 26.00 3.33
CA LYS A 111 15.50 25.81 2.01
C LYS A 111 15.49 24.33 1.57
N GLU A 112 14.34 23.68 1.74
CA GLU A 112 14.10 22.27 1.33
C GLU A 112 14.94 21.21 2.05
N ARG A 113 15.52 21.53 3.22
CA ARG A 113 16.19 20.51 4.04
C ARG A 113 15.17 19.49 4.57
N PRO A 114 15.47 18.17 4.50
CA PRO A 114 14.59 17.17 5.04
C PRO A 114 14.54 17.29 6.57
N LEU A 115 13.34 17.36 7.13
CA LEU A 115 13.08 17.38 8.56
C LEU A 115 12.25 16.15 8.92
N PRO A 116 12.89 15.01 9.24
CA PRO A 116 12.20 13.73 9.40
C PRO A 116 11.11 13.76 10.49
N PHE A 117 11.39 14.39 11.64
CA PHE A 117 10.42 14.52 12.72
C PHE A 117 9.21 15.36 12.31
N TYR A 118 9.43 16.55 11.74
CA TYR A 118 8.35 17.38 11.21
C TYR A 118 7.51 16.64 10.16
N GLN A 119 8.15 15.97 9.19
CA GLN A 119 7.46 15.23 8.14
C GLN A 119 6.63 14.07 8.71
N GLN A 120 7.16 13.36 9.71
CA GLN A 120 6.44 12.30 10.40
C GLN A 120 5.26 12.85 11.20
N ASN A 121 5.41 13.96 11.91
CA ASN A 121 4.32 14.63 12.64
C ASN A 121 3.22 15.11 11.69
N VAL A 122 3.58 15.76 10.58
CA VAL A 122 2.62 16.18 9.55
C VAL A 122 1.87 14.96 9.02
N PHE A 123 2.58 13.89 8.65
CA PHE A 123 1.93 12.67 8.18
C PHE A 123 0.99 12.05 9.22
N SER A 124 1.41 11.95 10.48
CA SER A 124 0.57 11.43 11.57
C SER A 124 -0.70 12.26 11.80
N LEU A 125 -0.66 13.57 11.50
CA LEU A 125 -1.80 14.46 11.61
C LEU A 125 -2.74 14.38 10.40
N ILE A 126 -2.20 14.23 9.19
CA ILE A 126 -3.01 14.24 7.95
C ILE A 126 -3.50 12.87 7.51
N SER A 127 -2.80 11.78 7.83
CA SER A 127 -3.18 10.41 7.43
C SER A 127 -4.54 9.93 7.96
N PRO A 128 -4.97 10.27 9.20
CA PRO A 128 -6.26 9.84 9.73
C PRO A 128 -7.42 10.73 9.30
N ILE A 129 -7.18 11.79 8.53
CA ILE A 129 -8.24 12.69 8.07
C ILE A 129 -9.15 11.92 7.11
N ASN A 130 -10.26 11.41 7.63
CA ASN A 130 -11.31 10.83 6.82
C ASN A 130 -12.12 11.97 6.20
N MET A 131 -12.32 11.94 4.89
CA MET A 131 -13.09 12.96 4.18
C MET A 131 -14.53 12.46 3.98
N PRO A 132 -15.54 13.33 4.14
CA PRO A 132 -16.93 12.93 3.90
C PRO A 132 -17.12 12.52 2.42
N ASN A 133 -17.86 11.43 2.18
CA ASN A 133 -18.16 10.96 0.83
C ASN A 133 -19.29 11.78 0.20
N LYS A 134 -20.26 12.21 1.03
CA LYS A 134 -21.41 13.02 0.64
C LYS A 134 -21.55 14.23 1.54
N GLU A 135 -22.18 15.29 1.02
CA GLU A 135 -22.52 16.48 1.83
C GLU A 135 -23.45 16.15 3.00
N SER A 136 -24.30 15.12 2.85
CA SER A 136 -25.16 14.59 3.92
C SER A 136 -24.38 14.04 5.12
N ASP A 137 -23.11 13.68 4.93
CA ASP A 137 -22.27 13.10 5.97
C ASP A 137 -21.62 14.20 6.84
N MET A 138 -21.72 15.48 6.42
CA MET A 138 -21.20 16.64 7.15
C MET A 138 -22.22 17.11 8.19
N VAL A 139 -22.22 16.47 9.36
CA VAL A 139 -23.24 16.65 10.39
C VAL A 139 -22.72 17.40 11.62
N LYS A 140 -21.43 17.27 11.93
CA LYS A 140 -20.87 17.73 13.22
C LYS A 140 -20.02 18.97 13.02
N PHE A 141 -20.61 20.12 13.27
CA PHE A 141 -19.90 21.41 13.31
C PHE A 141 -19.75 21.89 14.75
N MET A 142 -18.56 22.39 15.10
CA MET A 142 -18.30 22.97 16.41
C MET A 142 -18.97 24.33 16.55
N VAL A 143 -18.89 25.17 15.51
CA VAL A 143 -19.70 26.39 15.42
C VAL A 143 -21.13 25.98 15.05
N LYS A 144 -22.16 26.65 15.61
CA LYS A 144 -23.56 26.55 15.15
C LYS A 144 -24.01 27.94 14.69
N GLN A 145 -24.27 28.14 13.40
CA GLN A 145 -24.79 29.39 12.82
C GLN A 145 -26.05 29.15 11.97
N ASP A 146 -26.82 30.18 11.66
CA ASP A 146 -28.09 30.01 10.93
C ASP A 146 -27.92 30.05 9.39
N ASN A 147 -26.75 30.47 8.88
CA ASN A 147 -26.46 30.61 7.43
C ASN A 147 -25.40 29.61 6.92
N TRP A 148 -25.57 28.31 7.18
CA TRP A 148 -24.57 27.29 6.78
C TRP A 148 -24.45 27.12 5.27
N GLU A 149 -25.53 27.22 4.51
CA GLU A 149 -25.57 26.82 3.09
C GLU A 149 -24.69 27.69 2.16
N GLU A 150 -24.46 28.95 2.54
CA GLU A 150 -23.66 29.89 1.75
C GLU A 150 -22.15 29.80 2.03
N LEU A 151 -21.75 29.11 3.11
CA LEU A 151 -20.37 29.07 3.57
C LEU A 151 -19.54 28.05 2.78
N LYS A 152 -18.34 28.45 2.37
CA LYS A 152 -17.36 27.55 1.73
C LYS A 152 -17.02 26.32 2.59
N VAL A 153 -17.21 26.40 3.91
CA VAL A 153 -16.96 25.29 4.86
C VAL A 153 -18.03 24.20 4.77
N SER A 154 -19.19 24.50 4.21
CA SER A 154 -20.30 23.55 4.07
C SER A 154 -20.29 22.81 2.73
N LYS A 155 -19.49 23.29 1.76
CA LYS A 155 -19.40 22.69 0.43
C LYS A 155 -18.34 21.62 0.40
N LEU A 156 -18.72 20.40 0.03
CA LEU A 156 -17.78 19.27 -0.05
C LEU A 156 -16.61 19.55 -1.01
N GLN A 157 -16.89 20.24 -2.12
CA GLN A 157 -15.88 20.59 -3.12
C GLN A 157 -14.74 21.45 -2.54
N ALA A 158 -15.05 22.35 -1.60
CA ALA A 158 -14.04 23.20 -0.96
C ALA A 158 -13.16 22.40 0.01
N HIS A 159 -13.73 21.40 0.68
CA HIS A 159 -13.00 20.44 1.51
C HIS A 159 -12.05 19.60 0.68
N LYS A 160 -12.53 19.01 -0.42
CA LYS A 160 -11.70 18.25 -1.37
C LYS A 160 -10.55 19.11 -1.95
N GLN A 161 -10.84 20.37 -2.32
CA GLN A 161 -9.81 21.28 -2.83
C GLN A 161 -8.73 21.60 -1.79
N ALA A 162 -9.13 21.82 -0.53
CA ALA A 162 -8.18 22.06 0.55
C ALA A 162 -7.33 20.81 0.83
N PHE A 163 -7.96 19.63 0.84
CA PHE A 163 -7.31 18.33 1.06
C PHE A 163 -6.29 18.02 -0.04
N GLU A 164 -6.67 18.20 -1.31
CA GLU A 164 -5.78 18.04 -2.46
C GLU A 164 -4.57 18.98 -2.35
N LYS A 165 -4.79 20.27 -2.10
CA LYS A 165 -3.71 21.25 -1.97
C LYS A 165 -2.75 20.90 -0.83
N MET A 166 -3.27 20.40 0.29
CA MET A 166 -2.48 19.95 1.43
C MET A 166 -1.57 18.78 1.05
N TRP A 167 -2.12 17.72 0.47
CA TRP A 167 -1.35 16.54 0.05
C TRP A 167 -0.33 16.87 -1.03
N LEU A 168 -0.69 17.66 -2.04
CA LEU A 168 0.26 18.11 -3.06
C LEU A 168 1.38 18.97 -2.45
N SER A 169 1.08 19.83 -1.48
CA SER A 169 2.11 20.62 -0.79
C SER A 169 3.04 19.73 0.03
N PHE A 170 2.50 18.70 0.69
CA PHE A 170 3.29 17.75 1.49
C PHE A 170 4.19 16.87 0.61
N LEU A 171 3.65 16.35 -0.51
CA LEU A 171 4.36 15.45 -1.41
C LEU A 171 5.45 16.15 -2.25
N LYS A 172 5.42 17.48 -2.36
CA LYS A 172 6.53 18.26 -2.93
C LYS A 172 7.83 18.12 -2.14
N HIS A 173 7.77 17.74 -0.86
CA HIS A 173 8.96 17.48 -0.06
C HIS A 173 9.62 16.16 -0.42
N LYS A 174 10.95 16.11 -0.35
CA LYS A 174 11.68 14.83 -0.35
C LYS A 174 11.37 14.06 0.94
N LEU A 175 10.53 13.04 0.84
CA LEU A 175 10.13 12.21 1.97
C LEU A 175 11.16 11.10 2.24
N PRO A 176 11.42 10.74 3.51
CA PRO A 176 12.17 9.54 3.86
C PRO A 176 11.49 8.28 3.32
N THR A 177 12.29 7.25 2.98
CA THR A 177 11.80 6.02 2.35
C THR A 177 10.68 5.32 3.13
N GLY A 178 10.77 5.29 4.46
CA GLY A 178 9.72 4.72 5.32
C GLY A 178 8.39 5.47 5.21
N LEU A 179 8.44 6.80 5.15
CA LEU A 179 7.26 7.65 5.03
C LEU A 179 6.66 7.57 3.62
N TYR A 180 7.51 7.55 2.61
CA TYR A 180 7.12 7.37 1.21
C TYR A 180 6.30 6.08 1.01
N LYS A 181 6.76 4.95 1.58
CA LYS A 181 6.02 3.69 1.57
C LYS A 181 4.67 3.79 2.28
N LYS A 182 4.62 4.43 3.46
CA LYS A 182 3.36 4.62 4.21
C LYS A 182 2.33 5.41 3.40
N VAL A 183 2.75 6.47 2.71
CA VAL A 183 1.87 7.25 1.83
C VAL A 183 1.33 6.38 0.70
N LEU A 184 2.18 5.65 -0.03
CA LEU A 184 1.74 4.81 -1.14
C LEU A 184 0.76 3.69 -0.72
N VAL A 185 0.93 3.15 0.49
CA VAL A 185 0.02 2.13 1.04
C VAL A 185 -1.43 2.62 1.16
N ILE A 186 -1.63 3.89 1.55
CA ILE A 186 -2.96 4.48 1.77
C ILE A 186 -3.44 5.32 0.58
N LEU A 187 -2.58 5.56 -0.42
CA LEU A 187 -2.84 6.49 -1.51
C LEU A 187 -4.14 6.16 -2.28
N HIS A 188 -4.29 4.90 -2.65
CA HIS A 188 -5.39 4.41 -3.47
C HIS A 188 -6.76 4.48 -2.78
N ASP A 189 -6.83 4.20 -1.48
CA ASP A 189 -8.10 4.12 -0.74
C ASP A 189 -8.44 5.42 0.01
N CYS A 190 -7.43 6.13 0.53
CA CYS A 190 -7.63 7.25 1.45
C CYS A 190 -7.25 8.62 0.87
N ILE A 191 -6.59 8.68 -0.29
CA ILE A 191 -6.11 9.95 -0.86
C ILE A 191 -6.77 10.22 -2.21
N LEU A 192 -6.58 9.34 -3.21
CA LEU A 192 -7.08 9.56 -4.58
C LEU A 192 -8.60 9.79 -4.65
N PRO A 193 -9.47 9.04 -3.94
CA PRO A 193 -10.93 9.22 -4.04
C PRO A 193 -11.44 10.61 -3.58
N TYR A 194 -10.62 11.30 -2.77
CA TYR A 194 -10.97 12.56 -2.12
C TYR A 194 -10.32 13.78 -2.77
N MET A 195 -9.52 13.59 -3.82
CA MET A 195 -8.99 14.68 -4.64
C MET A 195 -10.04 15.16 -5.65
N ASN A 196 -9.96 16.42 -6.07
CA ASN A 196 -10.80 16.95 -7.15
C ASN A 196 -10.21 16.53 -8.51
N GLU A 197 -8.89 16.60 -8.65
CA GLU A 197 -8.13 16.21 -9.83
C GLU A 197 -7.04 15.19 -9.46
N PRO A 198 -7.39 13.89 -9.34
CA PRO A 198 -6.43 12.83 -8.98
C PRO A 198 -5.27 12.67 -9.99
N THR A 199 -5.44 13.14 -11.23
CA THR A 199 -4.41 13.15 -12.28
C THR A 199 -3.19 13.98 -11.92
N LEU A 200 -3.28 14.94 -10.98
CA LEU A 200 -2.11 15.67 -10.48
C LEU A 200 -1.09 14.76 -9.77
N MET A 201 -1.48 13.53 -9.42
CA MET A 201 -0.59 12.54 -8.78
C MET A 201 0.25 11.73 -9.77
N ILE A 202 0.05 11.90 -11.09
CA ILE A 202 0.73 11.10 -12.12
C ILE A 202 2.25 11.24 -12.04
N ASP A 203 2.76 12.46 -11.93
CA ASP A 203 4.21 12.69 -11.89
C ASP A 203 4.83 12.03 -10.66
N PHE A 204 4.16 12.16 -9.50
CA PHE A 204 4.58 11.52 -8.26
C PHE A 204 4.60 9.99 -8.38
N LEU A 205 3.53 9.41 -8.91
CA LEU A 205 3.40 7.97 -9.09
C LEU A 205 4.35 7.40 -10.15
N THR A 206 4.60 8.13 -11.22
CA THR A 206 5.54 7.74 -12.28
C THR A 206 6.96 7.70 -11.74
N VAL A 207 7.35 8.71 -10.95
CA VAL A 207 8.64 8.70 -10.24
C VAL A 207 8.68 7.55 -9.24
N ALA A 208 7.64 7.34 -8.44
CA ALA A 208 7.55 6.24 -7.49
C ALA A 208 7.73 4.87 -8.17
N TYR A 209 7.09 4.70 -9.31
CA TYR A 209 7.12 3.49 -10.12
C TYR A 209 8.48 3.26 -10.78
N GLY A 210 9.22 4.33 -11.11
CA GLY A 210 10.57 4.28 -11.63
C GLY A 210 11.66 3.89 -10.62
N ILE A 211 11.42 4.03 -9.31
CA ILE A 211 12.43 3.77 -8.26
C ILE A 211 12.82 2.28 -8.15
N GLY A 212 11.87 1.36 -8.36
CA GLY A 212 12.08 -0.08 -8.24
C GLY A 212 11.76 -0.66 -6.85
N GLY A 213 11.72 -1.99 -6.79
CA GLY A 213 11.45 -2.77 -5.58
C GLY A 213 10.07 -2.49 -4.98
N ALA A 214 9.97 -2.55 -3.64
CA ALA A 214 8.70 -2.44 -2.93
C ALA A 214 7.95 -1.11 -3.18
N ILE A 215 8.65 -0.04 -3.53
CA ILE A 215 8.03 1.28 -3.80
C ILE A 215 7.23 1.21 -5.12
N SER A 216 7.80 0.64 -6.18
CA SER A 216 7.10 0.47 -7.45
C SER A 216 5.87 -0.41 -7.33
N LEU A 217 5.95 -1.49 -6.53
CA LEU A 217 4.81 -2.37 -6.28
C LEU A 217 3.65 -1.63 -5.60
N LEU A 218 3.96 -0.76 -4.64
CA LEU A 218 2.94 0.06 -3.96
C LEU A 218 2.37 1.17 -4.86
N ALA A 219 3.21 1.76 -5.71
CA ALA A 219 2.78 2.78 -6.67
C ALA A 219 1.82 2.23 -7.73
N LEU A 220 1.95 0.94 -8.06
CA LEU A 220 1.12 0.27 -9.06
C LEU A 220 -0.39 0.34 -8.71
N ASN A 221 -0.77 0.24 -7.43
CA ASN A 221 -2.17 0.43 -7.00
C ASN A 221 -2.70 1.82 -7.38
N GLY A 222 -1.91 2.86 -7.14
CA GLY A 222 -2.29 4.24 -7.47
C GLY A 222 -2.37 4.46 -8.98
N LEU A 223 -1.40 3.94 -9.73
CA LEU A 223 -1.42 4.00 -11.20
C LEU A 223 -2.62 3.24 -11.78
N PHE A 224 -2.97 2.07 -11.23
CA PHE A 224 -4.14 1.31 -11.63
C PHE A 224 -5.42 2.16 -11.55
N ILE A 225 -5.64 2.82 -10.42
CA ILE A 225 -6.81 3.70 -10.24
C ILE A 225 -6.81 4.82 -11.28
N LEU A 226 -5.68 5.47 -11.53
CA LEU A 226 -5.61 6.54 -12.52
C LEU A 226 -5.85 6.05 -13.95
N ILE A 227 -5.33 4.88 -14.31
CA ILE A 227 -5.54 4.26 -15.63
C ILE A 227 -7.00 3.87 -15.81
N HIS A 228 -7.60 3.20 -14.81
CA HIS A 228 -8.92 2.62 -14.93
C HIS A 228 -10.06 3.62 -14.68
N GLN A 229 -9.93 4.50 -13.70
CA GLN A 229 -11.00 5.44 -13.31
C GLN A 229 -10.86 6.81 -13.96
N HIS A 230 -9.63 7.21 -14.31
CA HIS A 230 -9.34 8.52 -14.88
C HIS A 230 -8.80 8.45 -16.33
N ASN A 231 -8.89 7.28 -16.98
CA ASN A 231 -8.50 7.04 -18.38
C ASN A 231 -7.09 7.53 -18.70
N LEU A 232 -6.15 7.36 -17.75
CA LEU A 232 -4.77 7.73 -17.97
C LEU A 232 -4.09 6.74 -18.92
N GLU A 233 -3.48 7.26 -19.98
CA GLU A 233 -2.58 6.48 -20.83
C GLU A 233 -1.17 6.48 -20.22
N TYR A 234 -0.74 5.32 -19.72
CA TYR A 234 0.65 5.12 -19.27
C TYR A 234 1.44 4.37 -20.37
N PRO A 235 2.40 5.03 -21.04
CA PRO A 235 3.16 4.39 -22.11
C PRO A 235 4.00 3.22 -21.56
N ASP A 236 4.14 2.16 -22.36
CA ASP A 236 4.95 0.98 -22.02
C ASP A 236 4.57 0.32 -20.67
N PHE A 237 3.30 0.44 -20.26
CA PHE A 237 2.80 -0.10 -19.00
C PHE A 237 3.19 -1.57 -18.78
N TYR A 238 2.91 -2.44 -19.75
CA TYR A 238 3.22 -3.87 -19.65
C TYR A 238 4.70 -4.19 -19.68
N LYS A 239 5.52 -3.40 -20.39
CA LYS A 239 6.98 -3.55 -20.37
C LYS A 239 7.51 -3.29 -18.97
N LYS A 240 7.03 -2.21 -18.33
CA LYS A 240 7.44 -1.89 -16.97
C LYS A 240 6.88 -2.89 -15.96
N LEU A 241 5.63 -3.34 -16.11
CA LEU A 241 5.04 -4.39 -15.27
C LEU A 241 5.83 -5.70 -15.37
N TYR A 242 6.25 -6.06 -16.59
CA TYR A 242 7.09 -7.23 -16.83
C TYR A 242 8.44 -7.11 -16.14
N SER A 243 9.09 -5.94 -16.20
CA SER A 243 10.36 -5.67 -15.52
C SER A 243 10.29 -5.74 -13.98
N LEU A 244 9.10 -5.60 -13.39
CA LEU A 244 8.91 -5.71 -11.94
C LEU A 244 8.88 -7.16 -11.45
N LEU A 245 8.72 -8.13 -12.34
CA LEU A 245 8.84 -9.55 -12.02
C LEU A 245 10.32 -9.91 -11.88
N ASP A 246 10.90 -9.58 -10.74
CA ASP A 246 12.26 -9.91 -10.35
C ASP A 246 12.31 -11.14 -9.43
N PRO A 247 13.50 -11.73 -9.17
CA PRO A 247 13.65 -12.86 -8.23
C PRO A 247 13.11 -12.61 -6.82
N SER A 248 12.96 -11.35 -6.40
CA SER A 248 12.48 -10.99 -5.07
C SER A 248 10.96 -10.99 -4.95
N ILE A 249 10.22 -11.03 -6.06
CA ILE A 249 8.77 -10.79 -6.10
C ILE A 249 7.96 -11.74 -5.21
N TYR A 250 8.41 -12.98 -5.03
CA TYR A 250 7.75 -13.96 -4.17
C TYR A 250 8.08 -13.80 -2.68
N HIS A 251 9.10 -13.01 -2.35
CA HIS A 251 9.56 -12.77 -0.99
C HIS A 251 9.14 -11.39 -0.44
N VAL A 252 8.63 -10.49 -1.29
CA VAL A 252 8.22 -9.15 -0.85
C VAL A 252 6.93 -9.18 -0.02
N LYS A 253 6.91 -8.32 1.02
CA LYS A 253 5.75 -8.16 1.92
C LYS A 253 4.42 -7.86 1.22
N TYR A 254 4.48 -7.14 0.09
CA TYR A 254 3.29 -6.67 -0.63
C TYR A 254 2.92 -7.55 -1.84
N ARG A 255 3.41 -8.81 -1.90
CA ARG A 255 3.15 -9.72 -3.03
C ARG A 255 1.67 -9.95 -3.29
N ALA A 256 0.85 -10.11 -2.23
CA ALA A 256 -0.59 -10.35 -2.36
C ALA A 256 -1.28 -9.26 -3.17
N ARG A 257 -1.01 -7.99 -2.83
CA ARG A 257 -1.53 -6.82 -3.53
C ARG A 257 -1.04 -6.75 -4.97
N PHE A 258 0.25 -7.02 -5.19
CA PHE A 258 0.82 -7.01 -6.53
C PHE A 258 0.19 -8.09 -7.42
N PHE A 259 0.10 -9.34 -6.97
CA PHE A 259 -0.47 -10.42 -7.78
C PHE A 259 -1.98 -10.25 -8.01
N HIS A 260 -2.71 -9.67 -7.06
CA HIS A 260 -4.10 -9.26 -7.29
C HIS A 260 -4.22 -8.27 -8.47
N LEU A 261 -3.37 -7.24 -8.51
CA LEU A 261 -3.36 -6.30 -9.62
C LEU A 261 -2.90 -6.92 -10.93
N VAL A 262 -1.85 -7.75 -10.90
CA VAL A 262 -1.34 -8.42 -12.12
C VAL A 262 -2.41 -9.32 -12.72
N ASP A 263 -3.18 -10.02 -11.88
CA ASP A 263 -4.33 -10.80 -12.33
C ASP A 263 -5.37 -9.93 -13.04
N LEU A 264 -5.69 -8.78 -12.44
CA LEU A 264 -6.62 -7.82 -13.02
C LEU A 264 -6.09 -7.26 -14.35
N PHE A 265 -4.80 -6.93 -14.45
CA PHE A 265 -4.20 -6.44 -15.70
C PHE A 265 -4.18 -7.49 -16.79
N LEU A 266 -3.82 -8.74 -16.45
CA LEU A 266 -3.74 -9.85 -17.39
C LEU A 266 -5.10 -10.51 -17.69
N SER A 267 -6.19 -10.03 -17.09
CA SER A 267 -7.55 -10.46 -17.45
C SER A 267 -8.12 -9.74 -18.68
N SER A 268 -7.42 -8.72 -19.20
CA SER A 268 -7.85 -7.98 -20.38
C SER A 268 -7.88 -8.87 -21.64
N SER A 269 -9.01 -8.88 -22.34
CA SER A 269 -9.20 -9.67 -23.57
C SER A 269 -8.39 -9.17 -24.77
N HIS A 270 -7.86 -7.94 -24.73
CA HIS A 270 -7.12 -7.32 -25.83
C HIS A 270 -5.62 -7.59 -25.79
N LEU A 271 -5.15 -8.45 -24.89
CA LEU A 271 -3.73 -8.74 -24.77
C LEU A 271 -3.24 -9.71 -25.86
N PRO A 272 -2.14 -9.38 -26.54
CA PRO A 272 -1.58 -10.27 -27.54
C PRO A 272 -0.94 -11.49 -26.87
N ALA A 273 -1.04 -12.66 -27.52
CA ALA A 273 -0.56 -13.92 -26.96
C ALA A 273 0.93 -13.92 -26.60
N TYR A 274 1.78 -13.20 -27.35
CA TYR A 274 3.21 -13.11 -27.06
C TYR A 274 3.48 -12.49 -25.68
N LEU A 275 2.65 -11.53 -25.27
CA LEU A 275 2.82 -10.79 -24.04
C LEU A 275 2.46 -11.68 -22.86
N VAL A 276 1.30 -12.33 -22.92
CA VAL A 276 0.87 -13.28 -21.88
C VAL A 276 1.84 -14.44 -21.77
N ALA A 277 2.33 -14.98 -22.90
CA ALA A 277 3.36 -16.02 -22.90
C ALA A 277 4.66 -15.57 -22.23
N ALA A 278 5.09 -14.32 -22.43
CA ALA A 278 6.26 -13.76 -21.75
C ALA A 278 6.07 -13.70 -20.23
N PHE A 279 4.90 -13.26 -19.76
CA PHE A 279 4.54 -13.27 -18.34
C PHE A 279 4.52 -14.69 -17.77
N ILE A 280 3.84 -15.64 -18.43
CA ILE A 280 3.80 -17.05 -18.01
C ILE A 280 5.22 -17.60 -17.87
N LYS A 281 6.07 -17.45 -18.91
CA LYS A 281 7.42 -18.00 -18.90
C LYS A 281 8.31 -17.38 -17.82
N ARG A 282 8.25 -16.05 -17.63
CA ARG A 282 8.99 -15.36 -16.56
C ARG A 282 8.53 -15.84 -15.18
N LEU A 283 7.22 -15.89 -14.93
CA LEU A 283 6.67 -16.36 -13.65
C LEU A 283 7.08 -17.80 -13.35
N SER A 284 7.03 -18.68 -14.34
CA SER A 284 7.50 -20.07 -14.24
C SER A 284 8.98 -20.18 -13.91
N ARG A 285 9.83 -19.33 -14.51
CA ARG A 285 11.27 -19.32 -14.23
C ARG A 285 11.58 -18.84 -12.83
N LEU A 286 10.93 -17.76 -12.40
CA LEU A 286 11.05 -17.25 -11.03
C LEU A 286 10.50 -18.25 -10.00
N ALA A 287 9.51 -19.07 -10.38
CA ALA A 287 8.89 -20.06 -9.51
C ALA A 287 9.89 -21.13 -9.03
N LEU A 288 10.96 -21.41 -9.79
CA LEU A 288 11.97 -22.40 -9.40
C LEU A 288 12.67 -22.07 -8.06
N THR A 289 12.76 -20.79 -7.70
CA THR A 289 13.38 -20.34 -6.45
C THR A 289 12.34 -19.88 -5.42
N ALA A 290 11.05 -20.02 -5.72
CA ALA A 290 9.96 -19.52 -4.89
C ALA A 290 9.68 -20.46 -3.69
N PRO A 291 9.23 -19.89 -2.55
CA PRO A 291 8.79 -20.70 -1.42
C PRO A 291 7.44 -21.39 -1.73
N PRO A 292 7.11 -22.51 -1.04
CA PRO A 292 5.93 -23.33 -1.35
C PRO A 292 4.62 -22.56 -1.26
N GLU A 293 4.46 -21.65 -0.29
CA GLU A 293 3.27 -20.80 -0.16
C GLU A 293 3.09 -19.83 -1.33
N ALA A 294 4.17 -19.41 -1.99
CA ALA A 294 4.09 -18.61 -3.20
C ALA A 294 3.77 -19.48 -4.42
N LEU A 295 4.37 -20.69 -4.50
CA LEU A 295 4.08 -21.65 -5.56
C LEU A 295 2.61 -22.06 -5.61
N LEU A 296 1.99 -22.27 -4.44
CA LEU A 296 0.57 -22.60 -4.34
C LEU A 296 -0.35 -21.50 -4.89
N MET A 297 0.11 -20.25 -4.94
CA MET A 297 -0.62 -19.13 -5.56
C MET A 297 -0.29 -19.01 -7.05
N VAL A 298 0.99 -19.10 -7.41
CA VAL A 298 1.48 -18.88 -8.78
C VAL A 298 1.04 -19.96 -9.76
N LEU A 299 0.96 -21.21 -9.30
CA LEU A 299 0.58 -22.33 -10.17
C LEU A 299 -0.89 -22.20 -10.64
N PRO A 300 -1.90 -22.01 -9.76
CA PRO A 300 -3.26 -21.67 -10.20
C PRO A 300 -3.33 -20.40 -11.03
N PHE A 301 -2.53 -19.38 -10.68
CA PHE A 301 -2.45 -18.14 -11.46
C PHE A 301 -2.01 -18.40 -12.92
N ILE A 302 -0.95 -19.19 -13.11
CA ILE A 302 -0.49 -19.60 -14.45
C ILE A 302 -1.56 -20.43 -15.17
N CYS A 303 -2.23 -21.35 -14.47
CA CYS A 303 -3.35 -22.11 -15.04
C CYS A 303 -4.48 -21.19 -15.52
N ASN A 304 -4.84 -20.15 -14.75
CA ASN A 304 -5.83 -19.15 -15.17
C ASN A 304 -5.38 -18.39 -16.42
N LEU A 305 -4.10 -18.02 -16.55
CA LEU A 305 -3.58 -17.40 -17.77
C LEU A 305 -3.70 -18.33 -19.00
N PHE A 306 -3.48 -19.64 -18.84
CA PHE A 306 -3.72 -20.61 -19.91
C PHE A 306 -5.20 -20.74 -20.28
N ARG A 307 -6.10 -20.72 -19.29
CA ARG A 307 -7.56 -20.73 -19.52
C ARG A 307 -8.00 -19.50 -20.33
N ARG A 308 -7.50 -18.32 -19.97
CA ARG A 308 -7.80 -17.04 -20.64
C ARG A 308 -7.19 -16.95 -22.04
N HIS A 309 -5.99 -17.50 -22.24
CA HIS A 309 -5.24 -17.41 -23.49
C HIS A 309 -4.78 -18.78 -24.02
N PRO A 310 -5.68 -19.57 -24.64
CA PRO A 310 -5.37 -20.90 -25.18
C PRO A 310 -4.23 -20.92 -26.21
N ALA A 311 -3.97 -19.79 -26.90
CA ALA A 311 -2.84 -19.64 -27.82
C ALA A 311 -1.47 -19.87 -27.14
N CYS A 312 -1.39 -19.69 -25.82
CA CYS A 312 -0.17 -19.96 -25.05
C CYS A 312 0.11 -21.46 -24.84
N ASN A 313 -0.85 -22.36 -25.11
CA ASN A 313 -0.70 -23.81 -24.91
C ASN A 313 0.49 -24.42 -25.67
N VAL A 314 1.01 -23.73 -26.69
CA VAL A 314 2.27 -24.07 -27.38
C VAL A 314 3.49 -24.18 -26.45
N LEU A 315 3.41 -23.54 -25.28
CA LEU A 315 4.43 -23.61 -24.23
C LEU A 315 4.43 -24.95 -23.47
N VAL A 316 3.28 -25.64 -23.43
CA VAL A 316 3.09 -26.93 -22.75
C VAL A 316 3.19 -28.09 -23.75
N HIS A 317 2.50 -27.97 -24.88
CA HIS A 317 2.45 -29.00 -25.90
C HIS A 317 2.68 -28.39 -27.28
N ARG A 318 3.75 -28.85 -27.96
CA ARG A 318 4.15 -28.35 -29.28
C ARG A 318 4.25 -29.51 -30.29
N PRO A 319 3.13 -29.89 -30.94
CA PRO A 319 3.11 -31.04 -31.85
C PRO A 319 3.90 -30.80 -33.14
N ASN A 320 3.95 -29.55 -33.61
CA ASN A 320 4.65 -29.15 -34.85
C ASN A 320 6.00 -28.48 -34.56
N GLY A 321 6.59 -28.73 -33.38
CA GLY A 321 7.86 -28.14 -32.97
C GLY A 321 9.07 -28.89 -33.52
N PRO A 322 10.29 -28.32 -33.41
CA PRO A 322 11.50 -29.07 -33.68
C PRO A 322 11.56 -30.30 -32.75
N GLU A 323 11.91 -31.48 -33.29
CA GLU A 323 11.97 -32.76 -32.55
C GLU A 323 12.96 -32.74 -31.38
N GLY A 324 13.89 -31.78 -31.38
CA GLY A 324 14.75 -31.46 -30.25
C GLY A 324 15.10 -29.97 -30.27
N MET A 325 15.03 -29.35 -29.09
CA MET A 325 15.49 -27.98 -28.87
C MET A 325 16.80 -28.06 -28.08
N SER A 326 17.93 -27.70 -28.71
CA SER A 326 19.24 -27.79 -28.07
C SER A 326 19.43 -26.74 -26.97
N GLU A 327 18.83 -25.57 -27.16
CA GLU A 327 18.89 -24.43 -26.22
C GLU A 327 17.53 -23.73 -26.16
N ASP A 328 17.16 -23.25 -24.97
CA ASP A 328 15.94 -22.47 -24.77
C ASP A 328 16.12 -21.06 -25.38
N PRO A 329 15.30 -20.63 -26.36
CA PRO A 329 15.42 -19.32 -26.99
C PRO A 329 14.95 -18.16 -26.10
N TYR A 330 14.30 -18.43 -24.97
CA TYR A 330 13.76 -17.39 -24.08
C TYR A 330 14.86 -16.60 -23.36
N ILE A 331 14.78 -15.27 -23.46
CA ILE A 331 15.75 -14.33 -22.86
C ILE A 331 15.15 -13.76 -21.57
N MET A 332 15.71 -14.14 -20.42
CA MET A 332 15.19 -13.75 -19.11
C MET A 332 15.46 -12.27 -18.79
N GLU A 333 16.58 -11.75 -19.24
CA GLU A 333 17.09 -10.40 -18.96
C GLU A 333 16.40 -9.31 -19.79
N GLU A 334 15.64 -9.69 -20.83
CA GLU A 334 14.97 -8.75 -21.72
C GLU A 334 13.79 -8.07 -21.02
N GLU A 335 13.76 -6.73 -21.02
CA GLU A 335 12.69 -5.98 -20.36
C GLU A 335 11.42 -5.89 -21.22
N ASP A 336 11.55 -6.03 -22.54
CA ASP A 336 10.43 -5.97 -23.46
C ASP A 336 9.81 -7.36 -23.68
N PRO A 337 8.55 -7.61 -23.26
CA PRO A 337 7.92 -8.92 -23.41
C PRO A 337 7.83 -9.35 -24.89
N SER A 338 7.76 -8.41 -25.83
CA SER A 338 7.73 -8.72 -27.27
C SER A 338 9.04 -9.30 -27.80
N LYS A 339 10.17 -8.98 -27.17
CA LYS A 339 11.52 -9.42 -27.57
C LYS A 339 12.06 -10.60 -26.77
N SER A 340 11.32 -11.01 -25.73
CA SER A 340 11.70 -12.11 -24.85
C SER A 340 11.72 -13.50 -25.53
N ARG A 341 11.10 -13.63 -26.71
CA ARG A 341 10.95 -14.89 -27.47
C ARG A 341 10.29 -16.02 -26.67
N ALA A 342 9.43 -15.69 -25.70
CA ALA A 342 8.78 -16.68 -24.85
C ALA A 342 7.92 -17.70 -25.61
N LEU A 343 7.21 -17.28 -26.66
CA LEU A 343 6.42 -18.21 -27.50
C LEU A 343 7.26 -19.24 -28.23
N GLU A 344 8.56 -19.01 -28.41
CA GLU A 344 9.46 -19.96 -29.06
C GLU A 344 9.97 -21.03 -28.09
N SER A 345 9.76 -20.85 -26.78
CA SER A 345 10.20 -21.71 -25.67
C SER A 345 9.12 -22.72 -25.21
N CYS A 346 9.49 -23.60 -24.27
CA CYS A 346 8.60 -24.47 -23.50
C CYS A 346 8.67 -24.19 -21.98
N LEU A 347 7.81 -24.80 -21.16
CA LEU A 347 7.77 -24.65 -19.69
C LEU A 347 8.37 -25.85 -18.92
N TRP A 348 9.67 -26.08 -19.08
CA TRP A 348 10.38 -27.12 -18.30
C TRP A 348 10.38 -26.83 -16.80
N GLU A 349 10.23 -25.57 -16.42
CA GLU A 349 10.23 -25.14 -15.02
C GLU A 349 9.03 -25.72 -14.27
N ILE A 350 7.84 -25.66 -14.85
CA ILE A 350 6.65 -26.25 -14.23
C ILE A 350 6.74 -27.77 -14.22
N ARG A 351 7.28 -28.39 -15.29
CA ARG A 351 7.55 -29.84 -15.31
C ARG A 351 8.48 -30.26 -14.18
N SER A 352 9.48 -29.44 -13.84
CA SER A 352 10.39 -29.71 -12.72
C SER A 352 9.66 -29.59 -11.37
N LEU A 353 8.76 -28.62 -11.22
CA LEU A 353 7.95 -28.43 -10.02
C LEU A 353 6.91 -29.55 -9.78
N GLN A 354 6.64 -30.41 -10.76
CA GLN A 354 5.82 -31.61 -10.55
C GLN A 354 6.48 -32.63 -9.60
N ASN A 355 7.80 -32.55 -9.40
CA ASN A 355 8.55 -33.38 -8.45
C ASN A 355 8.98 -32.59 -7.20
N HIS A 356 8.17 -31.61 -6.79
CA HIS A 356 8.45 -30.79 -5.61
C HIS A 356 8.25 -31.58 -4.30
N TYR A 357 9.03 -31.26 -3.26
CA TYR A 357 8.96 -31.96 -1.96
C TYR A 357 7.61 -31.81 -1.27
N HIS A 358 6.92 -30.68 -1.48
CA HIS A 358 5.59 -30.44 -0.93
C HIS A 358 4.51 -31.05 -1.85
N PRO A 359 3.67 -31.98 -1.34
CA PRO A 359 2.74 -32.74 -2.18
C PRO A 359 1.68 -31.87 -2.85
N ASP A 360 1.17 -30.83 -2.18
CA ASP A 360 0.15 -29.96 -2.79
C ASP A 360 0.71 -29.08 -3.91
N VAL A 361 2.01 -28.75 -3.84
CA VAL A 361 2.69 -28.01 -4.92
C VAL A 361 2.87 -28.92 -6.14
N ALA A 362 3.34 -30.15 -5.92
CA ALA A 362 3.47 -31.16 -6.97
C ALA A 362 2.13 -31.42 -7.66
N LYS A 363 1.04 -31.57 -6.89
CA LYS A 363 -0.32 -31.70 -7.41
C LYS A 363 -0.76 -30.49 -8.22
N ALA A 364 -0.56 -29.27 -7.70
CA ALA A 364 -0.92 -28.04 -8.40
C ALA A 364 -0.15 -27.90 -9.74
N ALA A 365 1.14 -28.25 -9.76
CA ALA A 365 1.94 -28.22 -10.99
C ALA A 365 1.54 -29.32 -12.00
N ALA A 366 1.01 -30.45 -11.52
CA ALA A 366 0.54 -31.55 -12.36
C ALA A 366 -0.81 -31.24 -13.05
N VAL A 367 -1.56 -30.24 -12.60
CA VAL A 367 -2.83 -29.82 -13.22
C VAL A 367 -2.63 -29.45 -14.70
N LEU A 368 -1.50 -28.84 -15.06
CA LEU A 368 -1.17 -28.50 -16.46
C LEU A 368 -0.99 -29.71 -17.39
N ASN A 369 -0.79 -30.92 -16.84
CA ASN A 369 -0.74 -32.14 -17.66
C ASN A 369 -2.13 -32.62 -18.09
N GLN A 370 -3.19 -32.13 -17.42
CA GLN A 370 -4.58 -32.49 -17.69
C GLN A 370 -5.23 -31.43 -18.57
N SER A 371 -6.35 -31.77 -19.21
CA SER A 371 -7.18 -30.77 -19.88
C SER A 371 -7.74 -29.80 -18.85
N LEU A 372 -7.33 -28.54 -18.92
CA LEU A 372 -7.83 -27.49 -18.03
C LEU A 372 -9.32 -27.26 -18.27
N SER A 373 -10.10 -27.15 -17.20
CA SER A 373 -11.49 -26.71 -17.25
C SER A 373 -11.59 -25.24 -17.67
N GLU A 374 -12.72 -24.85 -18.26
CA GLU A 374 -13.01 -23.44 -18.58
C GLU A 374 -13.18 -22.57 -17.34
N ILE A 375 -13.57 -23.16 -16.21
CA ILE A 375 -13.77 -22.44 -14.94
C ILE A 375 -12.41 -22.08 -14.34
N GLU A 376 -12.25 -20.81 -13.99
CA GLU A 376 -11.08 -20.27 -13.30
C GLU A 376 -11.03 -20.65 -11.82
N ASP A 377 -9.82 -20.84 -11.31
CA ASP A 377 -9.58 -21.07 -9.89
C ASP A 377 -9.58 -19.72 -9.16
N ASP A 378 -10.28 -19.62 -8.02
CA ASP A 378 -10.21 -18.43 -7.16
C ASP A 378 -8.87 -18.41 -6.41
N ILE A 379 -8.03 -17.43 -6.74
CA ILE A 379 -6.72 -17.23 -6.13
C ILE A 379 -6.75 -16.35 -4.88
N SER A 380 -7.87 -15.70 -4.57
CA SER A 380 -7.96 -14.65 -3.54
C SER A 380 -7.50 -15.15 -2.17
N GLY A 381 -7.94 -16.35 -1.78
CA GLY A 381 -7.54 -16.99 -0.52
C GLY A 381 -6.08 -17.49 -0.49
N LEU A 382 -5.41 -17.57 -1.64
CA LEU A 382 -4.03 -18.04 -1.77
C LEU A 382 -3.01 -16.89 -1.76
N LEU A 383 -3.45 -15.66 -2.08
CA LEU A 383 -2.58 -14.48 -2.15
C LEU A 383 -1.89 -14.16 -0.82
N GLU A 384 -2.60 -14.35 0.30
CA GLU A 384 -2.12 -14.04 1.65
C GLU A 384 -1.54 -15.26 2.39
N LEU A 385 -1.54 -16.44 1.77
CA LEU A 385 -1.10 -17.69 2.39
C LEU A 385 0.34 -17.56 2.90
N SER A 386 0.54 -17.77 4.20
CA SER A 386 1.87 -17.73 4.82
C SER A 386 2.44 -19.12 5.11
N ALA A 387 3.76 -19.22 5.22
CA ALA A 387 4.42 -20.46 5.65
C ALA A 387 3.91 -20.97 7.01
N TYR A 388 3.57 -20.05 7.93
CA TYR A 388 3.01 -20.39 9.24
C TYR A 388 1.63 -21.06 9.10
N GLU A 389 0.74 -20.49 8.28
CA GLU A 389 -0.58 -21.08 8.03
C GLU A 389 -0.49 -22.44 7.34
N LEU A 390 0.48 -22.59 6.42
CA LEU A 390 0.72 -23.87 5.76
C LEU A 390 1.14 -24.93 6.77
N PHE A 391 2.06 -24.59 7.67
CA PHE A 391 2.49 -25.48 8.75
C PHE A 391 1.35 -25.79 9.73
N ASP A 392 0.59 -24.79 10.17
CA ASP A 392 -0.53 -24.96 11.10
C ASP A 392 -1.65 -25.82 10.50
N LYS A 393 -1.91 -25.69 9.18
CA LYS A 393 -2.83 -26.58 8.46
C LYS A 393 -2.35 -28.03 8.49
N GLU A 394 -1.05 -28.28 8.34
CA GLU A 394 -0.49 -29.64 8.36
C GLU A 394 -0.58 -30.26 9.76
N VAL A 395 -0.23 -29.51 10.81
CA VAL A 395 -0.32 -29.97 12.20
C VAL A 395 -1.75 -30.35 12.61
N LYS A 396 -2.74 -29.67 12.04
CA LYS A 396 -4.17 -29.94 12.31
C LYS A 396 -4.71 -31.14 11.54
N LYS A 397 -4.02 -31.64 10.52
CA LYS A 397 -4.46 -32.85 9.79
C LYS A 397 -4.38 -34.04 10.73
N LYS A 398 -5.49 -34.76 10.88
CA LYS A 398 -5.49 -36.04 11.60
C LYS A 398 -4.78 -37.06 10.71
N ALA A 399 -3.63 -37.53 11.16
CA ALA A 399 -2.98 -38.68 10.53
C ALA A 399 -3.92 -39.89 10.61
N ILE A 400 -4.22 -40.47 9.45
CA ILE A 400 -5.06 -41.66 9.33
C ILE A 400 -4.21 -42.91 9.64
N ASP A 401 -2.93 -42.88 9.26
CA ASP A 401 -1.97 -43.96 9.45
C ASP A 401 -0.75 -43.51 10.28
N VAL A 402 -0.14 -44.45 10.99
CA VAL A 402 1.13 -44.23 11.68
C VAL A 402 2.26 -44.26 10.64
N PRO A 403 3.04 -43.18 10.46
CA PRO A 403 4.16 -43.19 9.53
C PRO A 403 5.25 -44.12 10.06
N LEU A 404 5.52 -45.20 9.32
CA LEU A 404 6.56 -46.19 9.64
C LEU A 404 7.53 -46.28 8.47
N GLU A 405 8.82 -46.28 8.76
CA GLU A 405 9.88 -46.56 7.80
C GLU A 405 10.30 -48.03 7.96
N PHE A 406 10.28 -48.80 6.86
CA PHE A 406 10.62 -50.23 6.90
C PHE A 406 12.13 -50.46 6.71
N GLU A 407 12.85 -49.47 6.19
CA GLU A 407 14.31 -49.57 6.05
C GLU A 407 15.00 -49.60 7.41
N GLN A 408 15.75 -50.67 7.67
CA GLN A 408 16.54 -50.81 8.89
C GLN A 408 17.66 -49.78 8.95
N VAL A 409 17.78 -49.11 10.10
CA VAL A 409 18.77 -48.07 10.35
C VAL A 409 20.18 -48.68 10.33
N ARG A 410 21.02 -48.27 9.37
CA ARG A 410 22.43 -48.70 9.24
C ARG A 410 23.40 -47.89 10.13
N GLY A 411 22.89 -47.26 11.19
CA GLY A 411 23.58 -46.25 12.00
C GLY A 411 23.34 -44.82 11.52
N LEU A 412 23.54 -43.83 12.40
CA LEU A 412 23.32 -42.41 12.11
C LEU A 412 24.28 -41.88 11.03
N PHE A 413 25.49 -42.46 10.94
CA PHE A 413 26.53 -42.05 9.99
C PHE A 413 26.96 -43.17 9.03
N GLY A 414 26.27 -44.31 9.00
CA GLY A 414 26.56 -45.43 8.10
C GLY A 414 27.94 -46.10 8.32
N LYS A 415 28.51 -46.00 9.52
CA LYS A 415 29.79 -46.66 9.87
C LYS A 415 29.52 -48.10 10.30
N LYS A 416 30.48 -49.00 10.01
CA LYS A 416 30.33 -50.46 10.22
C LYS A 416 30.09 -50.93 11.66
N ASN A 417 30.25 -50.08 12.68
CA ASN A 417 30.02 -50.38 14.11
C ASN A 417 29.31 -49.19 14.80
N ASP A 418 28.16 -48.77 14.26
CA ASP A 418 27.41 -47.66 14.84
C ASP A 418 26.46 -48.17 15.94
N ILE A 419 26.70 -47.75 17.19
CA ILE A 419 25.93 -48.12 18.38
C ILE A 419 24.44 -47.75 18.21
N PHE A 420 24.15 -46.73 17.40
CA PHE A 420 22.77 -46.36 17.08
C PHE A 420 22.04 -47.41 16.22
N ALA A 421 22.75 -48.21 15.42
CA ALA A 421 22.14 -49.30 14.68
C ALA A 421 21.64 -50.41 15.61
N GLU A 422 22.34 -50.68 16.72
CA GLU A 422 21.96 -51.72 17.69
C GLU A 422 20.76 -51.32 18.57
N HIS A 423 20.56 -50.03 18.84
CA HIS A 423 19.49 -49.54 19.71
C HIS A 423 18.20 -49.13 18.99
N PHE A 424 18.24 -48.88 17.68
CA PHE A 424 17.08 -48.46 16.88
C PHE A 424 16.50 -49.57 16.00
N THR A 425 17.08 -50.78 16.01
CA THR A 425 16.42 -51.97 15.47
C THR A 425 15.34 -52.43 16.46
N LEU A 426 14.09 -52.51 16.00
CA LEU A 426 13.04 -53.22 16.71
C LEU A 426 13.40 -54.72 16.71
N ASP A 427 13.48 -55.33 17.89
CA ASP A 427 13.67 -56.79 18.07
C ASP A 427 12.54 -57.61 17.43
#